data_AF-A0A0A9BKJ6-F1
#
_entry.id   AF-A0A0A9BKJ6-F1
#
_cell.length_a   1.000
_cell.length_b   1.000
_cell.length_c   1.000
_cell.angle_alpha   90.00
_cell.angle_beta   90.00
_cell.angle_gamma   90.00
#
_symmetry.space_group_name_H-M   'P 1'
#
loop_
_entity.id
_entity.type
_entity.pdbx_description
1 polymer ?
#
loop_
_entity_poly.entity_id
_entity_poly.type
_entity_poly.pdbx_seq_one_letter_code
_entity_poly.pdbx_strand_id
1 'polypeptide(L)'
;MQQIPIYTYDVHSDAEEFNHMNVVREQRLLAMALASFMGIPITLLSPNPETGHSHHILRLINSWVVENRAVDLLFKDENVYFISFRRVTDGVGGQWYKFERRCPRFS
;
A
#
# COMPACT_ATOMS: atom_id res chain seq x y z
N MET A 1 -19.07 5.09 -0.98
CA MET A 1 -17.72 5.02 -0.39
C MET A 1 -16.79 4.46 -1.44
N GLN A 2 -15.65 5.10 -1.70
CA GLN A 2 -14.68 4.60 -2.68
C GLN A 2 -14.04 3.33 -2.13
N GLN A 3 -14.05 2.25 -2.91
CA GLN A 3 -13.43 0.98 -2.49
C GLN A 3 -11.91 1.12 -2.60
N ILE A 4 -11.21 0.98 -1.47
CA ILE A 4 -9.74 1.00 -1.45
C ILE A 4 -9.25 -0.34 -2.02
N PRO A 5 -8.40 -0.35 -3.07
CA PRO A 5 -7.91 -1.59 -3.66
C PRO A 5 -7.03 -2.35 -2.67
N ILE A 6 -7.14 -3.68 -2.70
CA ILE A 6 -6.35 -4.61 -1.88
C ILE A 6 -5.56 -5.51 -2.83
N TYR A 7 -4.24 -5.44 -2.75
CA TYR A 7 -3.33 -6.34 -3.44
C TYR A 7 -2.86 -7.40 -2.46
N THR A 8 -2.99 -8.68 -2.80
CA THR A 8 -2.60 -9.78 -1.92
C THR A 8 -1.25 -10.32 -2.35
N TYR A 9 -0.36 -10.55 -1.39
CA TYR A 9 0.94 -11.17 -1.61
C TYR A 9 1.19 -12.20 -0.50
N ASP A 10 1.55 -13.41 -0.90
CA ASP A 10 2.01 -14.44 0.03
C ASP A 10 3.51 -14.31 0.24
N VAL A 11 3.92 -14.21 1.50
CA VAL A 11 5.33 -14.02 1.87
C VAL A 11 6.19 -15.25 1.57
N HIS A 12 5.57 -16.38 1.25
CA HIS A 12 6.23 -17.61 0.84
C HIS A 12 6.28 -17.82 -0.67
N SER A 13 5.73 -16.89 -1.45
CA SER A 13 5.78 -16.93 -2.90
C SER A 13 7.17 -16.67 -3.48
N ASP A 14 7.31 -16.96 -4.76
CA ASP A 14 8.57 -16.78 -5.48
C ASP A 14 8.81 -15.32 -5.93
N ALA A 15 9.94 -15.14 -6.64
CA ALA A 15 10.32 -13.85 -7.18
C ALA A 15 9.37 -13.35 -8.28
N GLU A 16 8.69 -14.24 -9.00
CA GLU A 16 7.76 -13.87 -10.07
C GLU A 16 6.53 -13.20 -9.46
N GLU A 17 5.94 -13.79 -8.42
CA GLU A 17 4.81 -13.18 -7.71
C GLU A 17 5.19 -11.88 -7.01
N PHE A 18 6.40 -11.81 -6.43
CA PHE A 18 6.91 -10.56 -5.85
C PHE A 18 7.02 -9.45 -6.91
N ASN A 19 7.56 -9.78 -8.09
CA ASN A 19 7.67 -8.84 -9.20
C ASN A 19 6.29 -8.43 -9.71
N HIS A 20 5.36 -9.37 -9.85
CA HIS A 20 3.98 -9.09 -10.25
C HIS A 20 3.30 -8.11 -9.29
N MET A 21 3.42 -8.32 -7.98
CA MET A 21 2.89 -7.41 -6.96
C MET A 21 3.46 -5.99 -7.10
N ASN A 22 4.77 -5.87 -7.33
CA ASN A 22 5.40 -4.56 -7.53
C ASN A 22 4.94 -3.89 -8.83
N VAL A 23 4.82 -4.63 -9.93
CA VAL A 23 4.32 -4.09 -11.21
C VAL A 23 2.90 -3.56 -11.07
N VAL A 24 2.01 -4.29 -10.39
CA VAL A 24 0.62 -3.83 -10.17
C VAL A 24 0.59 -2.55 -9.31
N ARG A 25 1.44 -2.47 -8.28
CA ARG A 25 1.56 -1.25 -7.47
C ARG A 25 2.16 -0.09 -8.25
N GLU A 26 3.16 -0.34 -9.09
CA GLU A 26 3.77 0.66 -9.97
C GLU A 26 2.77 1.20 -10.99
N GLN A 27 1.98 0.34 -11.63
CA GLN A 27 0.91 0.75 -12.55
C GLN A 27 -0.10 1.67 -11.87
N ARG A 28 -0.44 1.40 -10.61
CA ARG A 28 -1.28 2.30 -9.82
C ARG A 28 -0.63 3.66 -9.59
N LEU A 29 0.65 3.70 -9.24
CA LEU A 29 1.38 4.95 -9.04
C LEU A 29 1.50 5.75 -10.35
N LEU A 30 1.75 5.07 -11.48
CA LEU A 30 1.77 5.66 -12.81
C LEU A 30 0.42 6.28 -13.17
N ALA A 31 -0.69 5.60 -12.87
CA ALA A 31 -2.04 6.14 -13.09
C ALA A 31 -2.35 7.39 -12.24
N MET A 32 -1.57 7.62 -11.18
CA MET A 32 -1.72 8.76 -10.27
C MET A 32 -0.69 9.87 -10.47
N ALA A 33 0.42 9.57 -11.14
CA ALA A 33 1.47 10.53 -11.42
C ALA A 33 0.94 11.61 -12.38
N LEU A 34 1.10 12.89 -12.01
CA LEU A 34 0.74 14.00 -12.90
C LEU A 34 1.83 14.30 -13.93
N ALA A 35 3.05 13.77 -13.72
CA ALA A 35 4.19 13.97 -14.58
C ALA A 35 5.16 12.78 -14.48
N SER A 36 6.05 12.67 -15.47
CA SER A 36 7.20 11.79 -15.42
C SER A 36 8.47 12.56 -15.81
N PHE A 37 9.61 12.13 -15.29
CA PHE A 37 10.92 12.64 -15.66
C PHE A 37 11.84 11.48 -16.05
N MET A 38 12.35 11.50 -17.28
CA MET A 38 13.17 10.41 -17.85
C MET A 38 12.50 9.02 -17.75
N GLY A 39 11.17 8.96 -17.90
CA GLY A 39 10.41 7.72 -17.78
C GLY A 39 10.12 7.28 -16.34
N ILE A 40 10.61 8.01 -15.34
CA ILE A 40 10.33 7.74 -13.92
C ILE A 40 9.10 8.56 -13.51
N PRO A 41 8.03 7.94 -12.99
CA PRO A 41 6.86 8.66 -12.51
C PRO A 41 7.20 9.56 -11.32
N ILE A 42 6.76 10.81 -11.38
CA ILE A 42 6.83 11.73 -10.24
C ILE A 42 5.53 11.63 -9.48
N THR A 43 5.57 11.00 -8.31
CA THR A 43 4.41 10.92 -7.43
C THR A 43 4.19 12.25 -6.70
N LEU A 44 2.95 12.52 -6.28
CA LEU A 44 2.60 13.82 -5.71
C LEU A 44 3.10 13.97 -4.27
N LEU A 45 3.72 15.12 -3.96
CA LEU A 45 4.11 15.43 -2.58
C LEU A 45 2.93 15.81 -1.68
N SER A 46 1.75 16.03 -2.28
CA SER A 46 0.51 16.41 -1.62
C SER A 46 -0.68 15.65 -2.22
N PRO A 47 -1.85 15.64 -1.55
CA PRO A 47 -3.07 15.06 -2.12
C PRO A 47 -3.38 15.68 -3.48
N ASN A 48 -3.99 14.91 -4.37
CA ASN A 48 -4.47 15.44 -5.64
C ASN A 48 -5.56 16.48 -5.33
N PRO A 49 -5.48 17.72 -5.83
CA PRO A 49 -6.45 18.76 -5.51
C PRO A 49 -7.88 18.44 -6.02
N GLU A 50 -8.02 17.60 -7.03
CA GLU A 50 -9.31 17.23 -7.63
C GLU A 50 -9.93 15.99 -6.96
N THR A 51 -9.11 14.98 -6.65
CA THR A 51 -9.59 13.67 -6.16
C THR A 51 -9.30 13.44 -4.67
N GLY A 52 -8.54 14.33 -4.03
CA GLY A 52 -8.18 14.26 -2.62
C GLY A 52 -7.12 13.18 -2.34
N HIS A 53 -7.28 12.50 -1.21
CA HIS A 53 -6.35 11.47 -0.76
C HIS A 53 -6.64 10.13 -1.43
N SER A 54 -5.59 9.45 -1.87
CA SER A 54 -5.69 8.11 -2.45
C SER A 54 -4.81 7.11 -1.71
N HIS A 55 -5.32 5.89 -1.55
CA HIS A 55 -4.64 4.83 -0.82
C HIS A 55 -4.78 3.48 -1.53
N HIS A 56 -3.87 2.57 -1.22
CA HIS A 56 -4.02 1.14 -1.48
C HIS A 56 -3.64 0.32 -0.25
N ILE A 57 -4.13 -0.91 -0.21
CA ILE A 57 -3.76 -1.90 0.80
C ILE A 57 -2.90 -2.98 0.15
N LEU A 58 -1.78 -3.33 0.79
CA LEU A 58 -1.05 -4.56 0.53
C LEU A 58 -1.37 -5.55 1.65
N ARG A 59 -2.09 -6.61 1.32
CA ARG A 59 -2.39 -7.73 2.20
C ARG A 59 -1.26 -8.74 2.11
N LEU A 60 -0.53 -8.90 3.21
CA LEU A 60 0.46 -9.94 3.38
C LEU A 60 -0.20 -11.17 4.01
N ILE A 61 -0.14 -12.30 3.33
CA ILE A 61 -0.60 -13.59 3.85
C ILE A 61 0.61 -14.48 4.12
N ASN A 62 0.46 -15.44 5.02
CA ASN A 62 1.42 -16.50 5.25
C ASN A 62 0.70 -17.83 5.01
N SER A 63 0.91 -18.44 3.84
CA SER A 63 0.25 -19.71 3.49
C SER A 63 0.73 -20.93 4.28
N TRP A 64 1.87 -20.84 4.97
CA TRP A 64 2.39 -21.95 5.78
C TRP A 64 1.69 -22.06 7.14
N VAL A 65 0.94 -21.03 7.55
CA VAL A 65 0.15 -21.04 8.78
C VAL A 65 -1.26 -21.51 8.48
N VAL A 66 -1.73 -22.51 9.24
CA VAL A 66 -3.07 -23.13 9.08
C VAL A 66 -4.19 -22.12 9.34
N GLU A 67 -3.93 -21.13 10.19
CA GLU A 67 -4.86 -20.06 10.47
C GLU A 67 -4.81 -19.01 9.36
N ASN A 68 -5.98 -18.62 8.83
CA ASN A 68 -6.12 -17.62 7.77
C ASN A 68 -5.83 -16.19 8.30
N ARG A 69 -4.59 -16.00 8.74
CA ARG A 69 -4.06 -14.76 9.29
C ARG A 69 -3.35 -13.98 8.20
N ALA A 70 -3.65 -12.69 8.15
CA ALA A 70 -3.00 -11.76 7.23
C ALA A 70 -2.76 -10.42 7.92
N VAL A 71 -1.93 -9.59 7.29
CA VAL A 71 -1.70 -8.20 7.69
C VAL A 71 -2.01 -7.31 6.51
N ASP A 72 -2.94 -6.38 6.70
CA ASP A 72 -3.22 -5.33 5.72
C ASP A 72 -2.31 -4.14 6.03
N LEU A 73 -1.46 -3.76 5.08
CA LEU A 73 -0.61 -2.57 5.13
C LEU A 73 -1.25 -1.47 4.29
N LEU A 74 -1.51 -0.31 4.89
CA LEU A 74 -2.10 0.84 4.21
C LEU A 74 -1.00 1.79 3.72
N PHE A 75 -1.01 2.05 2.42
CA PHE A 75 -0.11 2.96 1.76
C PHE A 75 -0.86 4.17 1.21
N LYS A 76 -0.21 5.33 1.27
CA LYS A 76 -0.58 6.51 0.51
C LYS A 76 -0.08 6.38 -0.91
N ASP A 77 -0.93 6.61 -1.91
CA ASP A 77 -0.50 6.53 -3.29
C ASP A 77 0.35 7.74 -3.71
N GLU A 78 0.17 8.88 -3.05
CA GLU A 78 0.82 10.13 -3.45
C GLU A 78 2.33 10.05 -3.22
N ASN A 79 2.77 9.42 -2.13
CA ASN A 79 4.17 9.38 -1.74
C ASN A 79 4.65 7.99 -1.31
N VAL A 80 3.84 6.95 -1.51
CA VAL A 80 4.13 5.54 -1.19
C VAL A 80 4.48 5.33 0.29
N TYR A 81 4.13 6.28 1.17
CA TYR A 81 4.36 6.11 2.60
C TYR A 81 3.42 5.05 3.15
N PHE A 82 4.02 4.12 3.88
CA PHE A 82 3.31 3.22 4.78
C PHE A 82 2.80 4.01 5.99
N ILE A 83 1.48 4.04 6.21
CA ILE A 83 0.86 4.93 7.22
C ILE A 83 0.13 4.21 8.34
N SER A 84 -0.27 2.96 8.13
CA SER A 84 -1.02 2.19 9.12
C SER A 84 -1.06 0.73 8.72
N PHE A 85 -1.27 -0.17 9.67
CA PHE A 85 -1.57 -1.57 9.39
C PHE A 85 -2.71 -2.07 10.28
N ARG A 86 -3.33 -3.18 9.87
CA ARG A 86 -4.24 -3.95 10.74
C ARG A 86 -3.98 -5.44 10.59
N ARG A 87 -4.35 -6.20 11.61
CA ARG A 87 -4.43 -7.66 11.50
C ARG A 87 -5.73 -8.05 10.83
N VAL A 88 -5.70 -9.13 10.06
CA VAL A 88 -6.86 -9.76 9.43
C VAL A 88 -6.87 -11.22 9.86
N THR A 89 -8.04 -11.70 10.28
CA THR A 89 -8.24 -13.09 10.69
C THR A 89 -9.52 -13.56 10.03
N ASP A 90 -9.45 -14.69 9.31
CA ASP A 90 -10.58 -15.28 8.58
C ASP A 90 -11.25 -14.28 7.62
N GLY A 91 -10.44 -13.46 6.95
CA GLY A 91 -10.90 -12.41 6.04
C GLY A 91 -11.47 -11.16 6.72
N VAL A 92 -11.64 -11.16 8.04
CA VAL A 92 -12.16 -10.03 8.81
C VAL A 92 -11.01 -9.15 9.30
N GLY A 93 -11.02 -7.88 8.89
CA GLY A 93 -10.02 -6.90 9.31
C GLY A 93 -10.33 -6.33 10.70
N GLY A 94 -9.34 -6.37 11.59
CA GLY A 94 -9.40 -5.79 12.92
C GLY A 94 -9.09 -4.29 12.94
N GLN A 95 -8.69 -3.79 14.12
CA GLN A 95 -8.35 -2.39 14.36
C GLN A 95 -7.12 -1.95 13.56
N TRP A 96 -7.15 -0.71 13.05
CA TRP A 96 -6.00 -0.03 12.45
C TRP A 96 -5.07 0.53 13.52
N TYR A 97 -3.79 0.16 13.43
CA TYR A 97 -2.68 0.69 14.22
C TYR A 97 -2.00 1.81 13.42
N LYS A 98 -1.93 3.00 14.00
CA LYS A 98 -1.35 4.19 13.36
C LYS A 98 -0.01 4.52 14.00
N PHE A 99 0.93 5.01 13.20
CA PHE A 99 2.19 5.53 13.72
C PHE A 99 1.97 6.83 14.48
N GLU A 100 2.63 6.98 15.63
CA GLU A 100 2.71 8.28 16.30
C GLU A 100 3.44 9.27 15.40
N ARG A 101 2.90 10.50 15.26
CA ARG A 101 3.48 11.57 14.42
C ARG A 101 4.77 12.17 15.01
N ARG A 102 5.75 11.35 15.40
CA ARG A 102 7.11 11.84 15.64
C ARG A 102 7.85 11.90 14.31
N CYS A 103 7.49 12.87 13.48
CA CYS A 103 8.37 13.28 12.39
C CYS A 103 9.58 13.95 13.07
N PRO A 104 10.82 13.47 12.88
CA PRO A 104 11.99 14.21 13.32
C PRO A 104 11.94 15.59 12.67
N ARG A 105 11.86 16.64 13.48
CA ARG A 105 12.09 17.99 12.95
C ARG A 105 13.57 18.04 12.62
N PHE A 106 13.91 18.09 11.34
CA PHE A 106 15.21 18.59 10.92
C PHE A 106 15.17 20.10 11.14
N SER A 107 15.59 20.53 12.34
CA SER A 107 15.90 21.93 12.65
C SER A 107 17.33 22.24 12.22
#